data_AF-A0A9Q3CCH7-F1
#
_entry.id   AF-A0A9Q3CCH7-F1
#
_cell.length_a   1.000
_cell.length_b   1.000
_cell.length_c   1.000
_cell.angle_alpha   90.00
_cell.angle_beta   90.00
_cell.angle_gamma   90.00
#
_symmetry.space_group_name_H-M   'P 1'
#
loop_
_entity.id
_entity.type
_entity.pdbx_description
1 polymer ?
#
loop_
_entity_poly.entity_id
_entity_poly.type
_entity_poly.pdbx_seq_one_letter_code
_entity_poly.pdbx_strand_id
1 'polypeptide(L)'
;MWKDLIHPCVEDLLIQKAWKPGKKLKTQINELLDMDVIRNIGHNEILEVTTPILNTWHDGKSRFFGDFRAFNNYKKADRYPIPRIPCSLDKLTKAKYITKMECMKGFHQNGVKPNSMKLLSIICHMGRYGYTRIPFGINNAPAHFQRMMDTIFQEEILEG
;
A
#
# COMPACT_ATOMS: atom_id res chain seq x y z
N MET A 1 40.71 -6.79 6.21
CA MET A 1 40.98 -6.84 7.66
C MET A 1 40.37 -5.67 8.45
N TRP A 2 39.46 -4.86 7.86
CA TRP A 2 38.74 -3.78 8.58
C TRP A 2 37.22 -3.81 8.38
N LYS A 3 36.69 -4.80 7.66
CA LYS A 3 35.25 -4.95 7.40
C LYS A 3 34.50 -5.66 8.54
N ASP A 4 35.22 -6.36 9.41
CA ASP A 4 34.65 -7.25 10.42
C ASP A 4 34.46 -6.55 11.80
N LEU A 5 34.78 -5.26 11.89
CA LEU A 5 34.70 -4.45 13.14
C LEU A 5 33.55 -3.44 13.13
N ILE A 6 32.69 -3.46 12.12
CA ILE A 6 31.57 -2.54 11.99
C ILE A 6 30.35 -3.22 12.61
N HIS A 7 29.89 -2.70 13.75
CA HIS A 7 28.61 -3.11 14.36
C HIS A 7 27.48 -2.92 13.31
N PRO A 8 26.48 -3.82 13.19
CA PRO A 8 25.44 -3.76 12.16
C PRO A 8 24.76 -2.38 12.02
N CYS A 9 24.58 -1.69 13.16
CA CYS A 9 24.03 -0.32 13.25
C CYS A 9 24.86 0.76 12.49
N VAL A 10 26.17 0.55 12.32
CA VAL A 10 27.07 1.48 11.63
C VAL A 10 27.09 1.22 10.11
N GLU A 11 26.76 0.00 9.69
CA GLU A 11 26.56 -0.34 8.28
C GLU A 11 25.31 0.35 7.71
N ASP A 12 24.23 0.43 8.51
CA ASP A 12 23.03 1.23 8.21
C ASP A 12 23.32 2.73 8.03
N LEU A 13 24.26 3.28 8.82
CA LEU A 13 24.71 4.68 8.70
C LEU A 13 25.56 4.91 7.43
N LEU A 14 26.31 3.92 6.96
CA LEU A 14 27.07 4.00 5.71
C LEU A 14 26.15 3.90 4.48
N ILE A 15 25.07 3.11 4.56
CA ILE A 15 24.00 3.09 3.54
C ILE A 15 23.33 4.47 3.43
N GLN A 16 23.13 5.17 4.55
CA GLN A 16 22.58 6.53 4.55
C GLN A 16 23.52 7.56 3.88
N LYS A 17 24.85 7.41 3.98
CA LYS A 17 25.83 8.34 3.37
C LYS A 17 25.93 8.23 1.84
N ALA A 18 25.64 7.07 1.25
CA ALA A 18 25.60 6.87 -0.21
C ALA A 18 24.20 7.08 -0.83
N TRP A 19 23.18 7.30 -0.01
CA TRP A 19 21.78 7.35 -0.41
C TRP A 19 21.40 8.72 -0.99
N LYS A 20 20.83 8.70 -2.20
CA LYS A 20 20.24 9.87 -2.85
C LYS A 20 18.71 9.78 -2.80
N PRO A 21 18.04 10.33 -1.75
CA PRO A 21 16.59 10.22 -1.56
C PRO A 21 15.79 10.61 -2.80
N GLY A 22 16.14 11.74 -3.39
CA GLY A 22 15.41 12.30 -4.53
C GLY A 22 15.40 11.39 -5.75
N LYS A 23 16.49 10.66 -6.03
CA LYS A 23 16.56 9.76 -7.20
C LYS A 23 15.64 8.56 -7.04
N LYS A 24 15.68 7.89 -5.87
CA LYS A 24 14.79 6.75 -5.59
C LYS A 24 13.32 7.16 -5.51
N LEU A 25 13.02 8.30 -4.86
CA LEU A 25 11.66 8.80 -4.80
C LEU A 25 11.12 9.08 -6.21
N LYS A 26 11.90 9.76 -7.04
CA LYS A 26 11.52 10.05 -8.43
C LYS A 26 11.22 8.79 -9.23
N THR A 27 12.05 7.76 -9.11
CA THR A 27 11.81 6.46 -9.75
C THR A 27 10.49 5.85 -9.28
N GLN A 28 10.26 5.78 -7.97
CA GLN A 28 9.02 5.19 -7.44
C GLN A 28 7.77 5.99 -7.83
N ILE A 29 7.83 7.32 -7.83
CA ILE A 29 6.72 8.17 -8.26
C ILE A 29 6.41 7.95 -9.74
N ASN A 30 7.44 7.88 -10.60
CA ASN A 30 7.25 7.59 -12.02
C ASN A 30 6.62 6.20 -12.24
N GLU A 31 7.08 5.17 -11.52
CA GLU A 31 6.45 3.84 -11.59
C GLU A 31 4.97 3.87 -11.21
N LEU A 32 4.59 4.66 -10.19
CA LEU A 32 3.19 4.79 -9.77
C LEU A 32 2.35 5.59 -10.76
N LEU A 33 2.94 6.57 -11.44
CA LEU A 33 2.30 7.31 -12.54
C LEU A 33 2.08 6.40 -13.75
N ASP A 34 3.09 5.61 -14.13
CA ASP A 34 3.01 4.68 -15.27
C ASP A 34 1.97 3.58 -15.04
N MET A 35 1.77 3.16 -13.78
CA MET A 35 0.75 2.18 -13.40
C MET A 35 -0.64 2.78 -13.18
N ASP A 36 -0.84 4.08 -13.41
CA ASP A 36 -2.09 4.80 -13.12
C ASP A 36 -2.61 4.56 -11.69
N VAL A 37 -1.69 4.46 -10.72
CA VAL A 37 -2.01 4.36 -9.28
C VAL A 37 -2.15 5.75 -8.67
N ILE A 38 -1.31 6.67 -9.15
CA ILE A 38 -1.35 8.09 -8.81
C ILE A 38 -1.47 8.90 -10.09
N ARG A 39 -2.05 10.10 -9.95
CA ARG A 39 -2.09 11.11 -11.00
C ARG A 39 -1.56 12.44 -10.51
N ASN A 40 -1.09 13.26 -11.44
CA ASN A 40 -0.81 14.66 -11.17
C ASN A 40 -2.11 15.39 -10.81
N ILE A 41 -2.01 16.28 -9.84
CA ILE A 41 -3.12 17.14 -9.43
C ILE A 41 -3.01 18.44 -10.20
N GLY A 42 -4.12 18.86 -10.80
CA GLY A 42 -4.17 20.10 -11.57
C GLY A 42 -3.96 21.33 -10.67
N HIS A 43 -3.40 22.41 -11.21
CA HIS A 43 -3.14 23.64 -10.44
C HIS A 43 -4.40 24.23 -9.78
N ASN A 44 -5.58 24.05 -10.39
CA ASN A 44 -6.87 24.55 -9.89
C ASN A 44 -7.69 23.49 -9.14
N GLU A 45 -7.13 22.30 -8.93
CA GLU A 45 -7.83 21.22 -8.25
C GLU A 45 -7.69 21.35 -6.73
N ILE A 46 -8.83 21.50 -6.06
CA ILE A 46 -8.88 21.64 -4.61
C ILE A 46 -8.82 20.25 -3.96
N LEU A 47 -7.84 20.07 -3.07
CA LEU A 47 -7.73 18.91 -2.20
C LEU A 47 -8.24 19.26 -0.81
N GLU A 48 -8.94 18.33 -0.20
CA GLU A 48 -9.43 18.49 1.17
C GLU A 48 -8.33 18.18 2.19
N VAL A 49 -7.52 17.16 1.92
CA VAL A 49 -6.42 16.72 2.78
C VAL A 49 -5.23 16.36 1.92
N THR A 50 -4.03 16.65 2.43
CA THR A 50 -2.77 16.25 1.79
C THR A 50 -1.84 15.62 2.80
N THR A 51 -1.30 14.47 2.44
CA THR A 51 -0.53 13.60 3.32
C THR A 51 0.95 13.62 2.94
N PRO A 52 1.89 13.79 3.87
CA PRO A 52 3.31 13.73 3.55
C PRO A 52 3.73 12.30 3.17
N ILE A 53 4.75 12.18 2.32
CA ILE A 53 5.41 10.91 2.05
C ILE A 53 6.43 10.61 3.14
N LEU A 54 6.41 9.38 3.66
CA LEU A 54 7.42 8.82 4.53
C LEU A 54 8.31 7.84 3.77
N ASN A 55 9.57 7.78 4.17
CA ASN A 55 10.51 6.77 3.72
C ASN A 55 10.67 5.72 4.81
N THR A 56 10.48 4.45 4.47
CA THR A 56 10.79 3.33 5.35
C THR A 56 11.85 2.45 4.72
N TRP A 57 12.71 1.89 5.57
CA TRP A 57 13.76 0.98 5.16
C TRP A 57 13.40 -0.43 5.62
N HIS A 58 13.46 -1.38 4.70
CA HIS A 58 13.18 -2.79 4.95
C HIS A 58 14.00 -3.66 4.01
N ASP A 59 14.69 -4.67 4.53
CA ASP A 59 15.56 -5.59 3.77
C ASP A 59 16.54 -4.88 2.81
N GLY A 60 17.21 -3.82 3.29
CA GLY A 60 18.14 -3.02 2.48
C GLY A 60 17.49 -2.21 1.34
N LYS A 61 16.15 -2.21 1.25
CA LYS A 61 15.37 -1.43 0.28
C LYS A 61 14.64 -0.29 0.97
N SER A 62 14.74 0.90 0.38
CA SER A 62 13.96 2.07 0.79
C SER A 62 12.66 2.07 -0.02
N ARG A 63 11.53 2.27 0.67
CA ARG A 63 10.19 2.33 0.09
C ARG A 63 9.50 3.59 0.58
N PHE A 64 8.88 4.31 -0.34
CA PHE A 64 8.12 5.51 -0.04
C PHE A 64 6.63 5.20 0.09
N PHE A 65 5.99 5.73 1.14
CA PHE A 65 4.56 5.53 1.43
C PHE A 65 3.92 6.84 1.88
N GLY A 66 2.62 7.01 1.63
CA GLY A 66 1.85 8.11 2.23
C GLY A 66 1.57 7.86 3.71
N ASP A 67 1.74 8.88 4.56
CA ASP A 67 1.40 8.82 5.99
C ASP A 67 -0.11 8.97 6.27
N PHE A 68 -0.88 7.92 6.03
CA PHE A 68 -2.34 7.97 6.25
C PHE A 68 -2.79 7.81 7.71
N ARG A 69 -1.91 7.95 8.71
CA ARG A 69 -2.29 7.78 10.13
C ARG A 69 -3.36 8.78 10.57
N ALA A 70 -3.19 10.07 10.23
CA ALA A 70 -4.19 11.10 10.56
C ALA A 70 -5.52 10.84 9.85
N PHE A 71 -5.46 10.46 8.57
CA PHE A 71 -6.64 10.09 7.78
C PHE A 71 -7.38 8.88 8.39
N ASN A 72 -6.65 7.86 8.82
CA ASN A 72 -7.22 6.67 9.45
C ASN A 72 -7.93 6.97 10.77
N ASN A 73 -7.46 7.95 11.54
CA ASN A 73 -8.11 8.36 12.80
C ASN A 73 -9.39 9.18 12.57
N TYR A 74 -9.40 10.02 11.52
CA TYR A 74 -10.58 10.80 11.16
C TYR A 74 -11.70 9.92 10.59
N LYS A 75 -11.31 8.89 9.86
CA LYS A 75 -12.24 8.07 9.08
C LYS A 75 -12.95 7.01 9.93
N LYS A 76 -14.23 6.77 9.63
CA LYS A 76 -14.98 5.62 10.16
C LYS A 76 -14.41 4.30 9.65
N ALA A 77 -14.03 3.42 10.58
CA ALA A 77 -13.55 2.07 10.27
C ALA A 77 -14.66 1.23 9.61
N ASP A 78 -14.33 0.58 8.48
CA ASP A 78 -15.20 -0.41 7.82
C ASP A 78 -14.93 -1.77 8.45
N ARG A 79 -15.92 -2.31 9.17
CA ARG A 79 -15.84 -3.58 9.89
C ARG A 79 -16.43 -4.71 9.06
N TYR A 80 -15.94 -4.87 7.84
CA TYR A 80 -16.32 -6.01 7.01
C TYR A 80 -15.77 -7.30 7.63
N PRO A 81 -16.56 -8.38 7.71
CA PRO A 81 -16.12 -9.63 8.34
C PRO A 81 -15.01 -10.26 7.51
N ILE A 82 -13.83 -10.41 8.11
CA ILE A 82 -12.73 -11.18 7.54
C ILE A 82 -12.81 -12.58 8.15
N PRO A 83 -12.74 -13.65 7.34
CA PRO A 83 -12.82 -15.01 7.86
C PRO A 83 -11.70 -15.26 8.88
N ARG A 84 -12.06 -15.90 9.99
CA ARG A 84 -11.08 -16.26 11.01
C ARG A 84 -10.18 -17.37 10.47
N ILE A 85 -8.89 -17.27 10.78
CA ILE A 85 -7.88 -18.23 10.33
C ILE A 85 -8.29 -19.69 10.60
N PRO A 86 -8.80 -20.08 11.80
CA PRO A 86 -9.23 -21.45 12.05
C PRO A 86 -10.35 -21.91 11.12
N CYS A 87 -11.38 -21.08 10.89
CA CYS A 87 -12.48 -21.42 9.99
C CYS A 87 -12.01 -21.63 8.55
N SER A 88 -11.03 -20.84 8.10
CA SER A 88 -10.41 -21.02 6.78
C SER A 88 -9.58 -22.30 6.71
N LEU A 89 -8.84 -22.64 7.77
CA LEU A 89 -8.04 -23.85 7.84
C LEU A 89 -8.90 -25.11 7.88
N ASP A 90 -10.01 -25.11 8.62
CA ASP A 90 -10.93 -26.23 8.72
C ASP A 90 -11.47 -26.64 7.33
N LYS A 91 -11.78 -25.66 6.48
CA LYS A 91 -12.18 -25.92 5.08
C LYS A 91 -11.04 -26.52 4.26
N LEU A 92 -9.81 -26.06 4.48
CA LEU A 92 -8.62 -26.56 3.77
C LEU A 92 -8.20 -27.97 4.17
N THR A 93 -8.45 -28.40 5.42
CA THR A 93 -8.03 -29.73 5.90
C THR A 93 -8.66 -30.90 5.14
N LYS A 94 -9.82 -30.69 4.50
CA LYS A 94 -10.50 -31.72 3.68
C LYS A 94 -9.99 -31.77 2.23
N ALA A 95 -9.15 -30.84 1.81
CA ALA A 95 -8.69 -30.74 0.43
C ALA A 95 -7.54 -31.72 0.14
N LYS A 96 -7.61 -32.41 -1.00
CA LYS A 96 -6.52 -33.29 -1.48
C LYS A 96 -5.34 -32.52 -2.07
N TYR A 97 -5.60 -31.36 -2.66
CA TYR A 97 -4.61 -30.46 -3.25
C TYR A 97 -4.93 -29.02 -2.85
N ILE A 98 -3.90 -28.24 -2.53
CA ILE A 98 -4.03 -26.84 -2.17
C ILE A 98 -3.18 -26.01 -3.14
N THR A 99 -3.81 -25.04 -3.79
CA THR A 99 -3.12 -24.07 -4.64
C THR A 99 -3.18 -22.69 -3.99
N LYS A 100 -2.05 -21.98 -3.94
CA LYS A 100 -1.97 -20.62 -3.41
C LYS A 100 -1.78 -19.64 -4.56
N MET A 101 -2.68 -18.67 -4.68
CA MET A 101 -2.57 -17.56 -5.63
C MET A 101 -2.38 -16.26 -4.86
N GLU A 102 -1.43 -15.42 -5.30
CA GLU A 102 -1.18 -14.11 -4.69
C GLU A 102 -1.41 -13.00 -5.73
N CYS A 103 -2.23 -12.01 -5.40
CA CYS A 103 -2.44 -10.85 -6.26
C CYS A 103 -1.25 -9.87 -6.13
N MET A 104 -0.43 -9.75 -7.18
CA MET A 104 0.64 -8.76 -7.21
C MET A 104 0.06 -7.34 -7.04
N LYS A 105 0.55 -6.62 -6.03
CA LYS A 105 0.08 -5.26 -5.68
C LYS A 105 -1.45 -5.16 -5.56
N GLY A 106 -2.09 -6.16 -4.96
CA GLY A 106 -3.55 -6.32 -4.93
C GLY A 106 -4.37 -5.06 -4.62
N PHE A 107 -3.94 -4.22 -3.66
CA PHE A 107 -4.69 -2.98 -3.35
C PHE A 107 -4.68 -1.96 -4.49
N HIS A 108 -3.60 -1.87 -5.26
CA HIS A 108 -3.49 -0.95 -6.39
C HIS A 108 -4.34 -1.37 -7.60
N GLN A 109 -4.94 -2.56 -7.57
CA GLN A 109 -5.89 -2.98 -8.60
C GLN A 109 -7.25 -2.28 -8.40
N ASN A 110 -7.60 -1.94 -7.15
CA ASN A 110 -8.91 -1.40 -6.82
C ASN A 110 -8.98 0.12 -7.04
N GLY A 111 -9.97 0.54 -7.81
CA GLY A 111 -10.27 1.96 -8.07
C GLY A 111 -10.81 2.68 -6.84
N VAL A 112 -10.42 3.95 -6.70
CA VAL A 112 -10.96 4.87 -5.69
C VAL A 112 -12.08 5.69 -6.33
N LYS A 113 -13.17 5.93 -5.59
CA LYS A 113 -14.25 6.81 -6.06
C LYS A 113 -13.75 8.25 -6.20
N PRO A 114 -14.21 9.03 -7.22
CA PRO A 114 -13.76 10.40 -7.45
C PRO A 114 -13.82 11.31 -6.21
N ASN A 115 -14.90 11.20 -5.42
CA ASN A 115 -15.05 11.98 -4.19
C ASN A 115 -13.98 11.66 -3.13
N SER A 116 -13.58 10.38 -3.04
CA SER A 116 -12.55 9.95 -2.10
C SER A 116 -11.13 10.27 -2.58
N MET A 117 -10.93 10.52 -3.88
CA MET A 117 -9.60 10.90 -4.40
C MET A 117 -9.10 12.22 -3.79
N LYS A 118 -10.00 13.17 -3.49
CA LYS A 118 -9.67 14.47 -2.89
C LYS A 118 -9.10 14.36 -1.46
N LEU A 119 -9.43 13.27 -0.78
CA LEU A 119 -8.94 12.94 0.57
C LEU A 119 -7.64 12.11 0.52
N LEU A 120 -7.42 11.41 -0.58
CA LEU A 120 -6.28 10.52 -0.78
C LEU A 120 -5.25 11.18 -1.69
N SER A 121 -4.57 12.20 -1.15
CA SER A 121 -3.48 12.86 -1.85
C SER A 121 -2.20 12.87 -1.04
N ILE A 122 -1.07 12.88 -1.75
CA ILE A 122 0.27 12.94 -1.19
C ILE A 122 1.01 14.18 -1.65
N ILE A 123 1.91 14.69 -0.80
CA ILE A 123 2.82 15.77 -1.12
C ILE A 123 4.26 15.35 -0.91
N CYS A 124 5.10 15.72 -1.87
CA CYS A 124 6.53 15.61 -1.78
C CYS A 124 7.22 16.81 -2.45
N HIS A 125 8.54 16.87 -2.35
CA HIS A 125 9.33 17.94 -2.97
C HIS A 125 9.20 18.03 -4.50
N MET A 126 8.66 17.01 -5.15
CA MET A 126 8.41 17.01 -6.60
C MET A 126 7.03 17.53 -6.99
N GLY A 127 6.08 17.60 -6.05
CA GLY A 127 4.72 18.03 -6.33
C GLY A 127 3.67 17.33 -5.46
N ARG A 128 2.41 17.52 -5.87
CA ARG A 128 1.22 16.93 -5.23
C ARG A 128 0.63 15.90 -6.17
N TYR A 129 0.31 14.73 -5.64
CA TYR A 129 -0.24 13.60 -6.40
C TYR A 129 -1.49 13.06 -5.74
N GLY A 130 -2.50 12.70 -6.53
CA GLY A 130 -3.76 12.14 -6.07
C GLY A 130 -3.83 10.65 -6.38
N TYR A 131 -4.31 9.84 -5.45
CA TYR A 131 -4.49 8.41 -5.67
C TYR A 131 -5.77 8.14 -6.48
N THR A 132 -5.61 7.44 -7.60
CA THR A 132 -6.71 6.88 -8.41
C THR A 132 -7.05 5.45 -7.98
N ARG A 133 -6.08 4.75 -7.40
CA ARG A 133 -6.20 3.39 -6.86
C ARG A 133 -5.94 3.37 -5.36
N ILE A 134 -6.40 2.34 -4.65
CA ILE A 134 -6.28 2.29 -3.19
C ILE A 134 -4.79 2.30 -2.79
N PRO A 135 -4.34 3.29 -2.00
CA PRO A 135 -2.98 3.32 -1.51
C PRO A 135 -2.77 2.33 -0.35
N PHE A 136 -1.51 1.94 -0.17
CA PHE A 136 -1.08 1.26 1.04
C PHE A 136 -1.20 2.17 2.27
N GLY A 137 -1.51 1.57 3.43
CA GLY A 137 -1.56 2.29 4.70
C GLY A 137 -2.96 2.78 5.13
N ILE A 138 -4.00 2.59 4.32
CA ILE A 138 -5.38 2.89 4.73
C ILE A 138 -6.00 1.69 5.45
N ASN A 139 -6.64 1.94 6.60
CA ASN A 139 -7.21 0.86 7.43
C ASN A 139 -8.38 0.08 6.78
N ASN A 140 -9.14 0.69 5.88
CA ASN A 140 -10.25 -0.02 5.22
C ASN A 140 -9.84 -0.73 3.92
N ALA A 141 -8.58 -0.61 3.47
CA ALA A 141 -8.14 -1.29 2.24
C ALA A 141 -8.38 -2.82 2.31
N PRO A 142 -8.06 -3.52 3.42
CA PRO A 142 -8.34 -4.95 3.54
C PRO A 142 -9.83 -5.29 3.49
N ALA A 143 -10.68 -4.50 4.14
CA ALA A 143 -12.13 -4.70 4.14
C ALA A 143 -12.72 -4.58 2.72
N HIS A 144 -12.28 -3.58 1.95
CA HIS A 144 -12.68 -3.44 0.55
C HIS A 144 -12.19 -4.60 -0.31
N PHE A 145 -10.96 -5.06 -0.09
CA PHE A 145 -10.40 -6.18 -0.83
C PHE A 145 -11.12 -7.50 -0.51
N GLN A 146 -11.44 -7.76 0.77
CA GLN A 146 -12.21 -8.94 1.16
C GLN A 146 -13.61 -8.93 0.54
N ARG A 147 -14.31 -7.79 0.58
CA ARG A 147 -15.63 -7.67 -0.07
C ARG A 147 -15.57 -7.95 -1.56
N MET A 148 -14.51 -7.48 -2.24
CA MET A 148 -14.29 -7.79 -3.64
C MET A 148 -14.09 -9.29 -3.86
N MET A 149 -13.23 -9.94 -3.05
CA MET A 149 -13.00 -11.38 -3.13
C MET A 149 -14.26 -12.19 -2.88
N ASP A 150 -15.05 -11.85 -1.87
CA ASP A 150 -16.32 -12.52 -1.57
C ASP A 150 -17.35 -12.35 -2.70
N THR A 151 -17.28 -11.24 -3.44
CA THR A 151 -18.17 -11.00 -4.60
C THR A 151 -17.73 -11.80 -5.82
N ILE A 152 -16.41 -11.86 -6.08
CA ILE A 152 -15.86 -12.55 -7.25
C ILE A 152 -15.97 -14.07 -7.09
N PHE A 153 -15.63 -14.58 -5.90
CA PHE A 153 -15.59 -16.02 -5.60
C PHE A 153 -16.84 -16.49 -4.86
N GLN A 154 -17.96 -15.77 -5.01
CA GLN A 154 -19.16 -16.04 -4.22
C GLN A 154 -19.67 -17.46 -4.42
N GLU A 155 -19.68 -17.93 -5.66
CA GLU A 155 -20.16 -19.26 -6.03
C GLU A 155 -19.25 -20.35 -5.43
N GLU A 156 -17.94 -20.22 -5.58
CA GLU A 156 -16.96 -21.17 -5.06
C GLU A 156 -16.90 -21.18 -3.53
N ILE A 157 -17.18 -20.06 -2.89
CA ILE A 157 -17.28 -19.96 -1.43
C ILE A 157 -18.54 -20.67 -0.90
N LEU A 158 -19.64 -20.62 -1.66
CA LEU A 158 -20.93 -21.23 -1.31
C LEU A 158 -20.97 -22.73 -1.63
N GLU A 159 -20.33 -23.15 -2.72
CA GLU A 159 -20.22 -24.56 -3.12
C GLU A 159 -19.19 -25.35 -2.30
N GLY A 160 -18.32 -24.65 -1.57
CA GLY A 160 -17.21 -25.22 -0.79
C GLY A 160 -17.60 -26.14 0.37
#